data_AF-A0A7W2NMF2-F1
#
_entry.id   AF-A0A7W2NMF2-F1
#
_cell.length_a   1.000
_cell.length_b   1.000
_cell.length_c   1.000
_cell.angle_alpha   90.00
_cell.angle_beta   90.00
_cell.angle_gamma   90.00
#
_symmetry.space_group_name_H-M   'P 1'
#
loop_
_entity.id
_entity.type
_entity.pdbx_description
1 polymer ?
#
loop_
_entity_poly.entity_id
_entity_poly.type
_entity_poly.pdbx_seq_one_letter_code
_entity_poly.pdbx_strand_id
1 'polypeptide(L)'
;MKIKTAKITTIASLVALVTACGSDIKTMAEINTMSPAEVATFTCNTIKEANLEQAKIFFEKSQYADFEKESKKEADTWAQNTTSMNCTVKSSKETKSYTRFKFIKGIDSVKVKKIDGNYIVLLG
;
A
#
# COMPACT_ATOMS: atom_id res chain seq x y z
N MET A 1 24.87 3.54 58.72
CA MET A 1 23.99 3.22 57.56
C MET A 1 23.59 4.56 56.96
N LYS A 2 24.18 5.11 55.87
CA LYS A 2 24.65 4.54 54.59
C LYS A 2 23.57 3.65 53.96
N ILE A 3 23.08 3.83 52.72
CA ILE A 3 23.37 4.79 51.62
C ILE A 3 22.14 4.72 50.64
N LYS A 4 21.76 5.63 49.72
CA LYS A 4 22.33 6.81 49.02
C LYS A 4 21.17 7.79 48.65
N THR A 5 21.43 9.06 48.29
CA THR A 5 20.47 9.91 47.55
C THR A 5 20.50 9.58 46.06
N ALA A 6 19.35 9.56 45.37
CA ALA A 6 19.26 9.35 43.92
C ALA A 6 18.58 10.53 43.21
N LYS A 7 19.40 11.41 42.59
CA LYS A 7 18.91 12.28 41.51
C LYS A 7 18.87 11.45 40.23
N ILE A 8 17.74 11.42 39.54
CA ILE A 8 17.66 10.95 38.15
C ILE A 8 17.28 12.15 37.30
N THR A 9 18.29 12.74 36.65
CA THR A 9 18.11 13.71 35.58
C THR A 9 18.13 12.94 34.27
N THR A 10 16.96 12.73 33.67
CA THR A 10 16.85 12.17 32.31
C THR A 10 16.52 13.29 31.34
N ILE A 11 17.22 13.30 30.20
CA ILE A 11 17.21 14.37 29.21
C ILE A 11 15.97 14.27 28.31
N ALA A 12 15.59 15.40 27.71
CA ALA A 12 14.44 15.53 26.83
C ALA A 12 14.52 14.62 25.58
N SER A 13 13.34 14.26 25.07
CA SER A 13 13.15 13.91 23.66
C SER A 13 11.92 14.63 23.14
N LEU A 14 12.13 15.68 22.32
CA LEU A 14 11.08 16.14 21.42
C LEU A 14 10.84 15.03 20.40
N VAL A 15 9.63 14.48 20.35
CA VAL A 15 9.16 13.76 19.16
C VAL A 15 8.33 14.76 18.38
N ALA A 16 8.71 14.99 17.12
CA ALA A 16 8.15 16.07 16.32
C ALA A 16 6.67 15.82 15.96
N LEU A 17 5.92 16.92 15.82
CA LEU A 17 4.68 16.93 15.05
C LEU A 17 5.03 16.58 13.59
N VAL A 18 4.62 15.39 13.15
CA VAL A 18 4.63 15.03 11.73
C VAL A 18 3.18 14.97 11.26
N THR A 19 2.62 16.12 10.92
CA THR A 19 1.32 16.23 10.26
C THR A 19 1.45 15.85 8.78
N ALA A 20 1.72 14.57 8.51
CA ALA A 20 1.41 13.95 7.24
C ALA A 20 -0.04 13.46 7.28
N CYS A 21 -0.78 13.64 6.18
CA CYS A 21 -2.16 13.16 6.09
C CYS A 21 -2.18 11.63 6.16
N GLY A 22 -2.76 11.07 7.22
CA GLY A 22 -2.81 9.63 7.43
C GLY A 22 -3.78 8.95 6.47
N SER A 23 -3.28 8.44 5.35
CA SER A 23 -3.93 7.30 4.68
C SER A 23 -3.77 6.08 5.59
N ASP A 24 -4.85 5.66 6.26
CA ASP A 24 -4.83 4.57 7.25
C ASP A 24 -4.22 3.28 6.68
N ILE A 25 -2.97 3.00 7.06
CA ILE A 25 -2.21 1.85 6.56
C ILE A 25 -2.83 0.55 7.10
N LYS A 26 -3.48 -0.20 6.21
CA LYS A 26 -4.09 -1.48 6.48
C LYS A 26 -3.05 -2.56 6.62
N THR A 27 -3.12 -3.26 7.75
CA THR A 27 -2.36 -4.47 8.01
C THR A 27 -2.77 -5.61 7.07
N MET A 28 -1.87 -6.57 6.84
CA MET A 28 -2.20 -7.79 6.08
C MET A 28 -3.40 -8.54 6.68
N ALA A 29 -3.60 -8.49 8.00
CA ALA A 29 -4.74 -9.11 8.66
C ALA A 29 -6.09 -8.50 8.22
N GLU A 30 -6.19 -7.16 8.15
CA GLU A 30 -7.39 -6.49 7.63
C GLU A 30 -7.57 -6.75 6.13
N ILE A 31 -6.51 -6.65 5.34
CA ILE A 31 -6.55 -6.91 3.89
C ILE A 31 -7.02 -8.34 3.63
N ASN A 32 -6.65 -9.31 4.47
CA ASN A 32 -7.09 -10.70 4.38
C ASN A 32 -8.60 -10.92 4.66
N THR A 33 -9.28 -9.97 5.32
CA THR A 33 -10.75 -9.99 5.49
C THR A 33 -11.52 -9.41 4.29
N MET A 34 -10.86 -8.66 3.42
CA MET A 34 -11.47 -8.11 2.20
C MET A 34 -11.75 -9.20 1.15
N SER A 35 -12.77 -8.97 0.32
CA SER A 35 -12.96 -9.72 -0.92
C SER A 35 -11.85 -9.39 -1.94
N PRO A 36 -11.55 -10.28 -2.91
CA PRO A 36 -10.55 -9.99 -3.93
C PRO A 36 -10.83 -8.74 -4.79
N ALA A 37 -12.10 -8.34 -4.92
CA ALA A 37 -12.49 -7.13 -5.66
C ALA A 37 -12.19 -5.84 -4.88
N GLU A 38 -12.37 -5.87 -3.56
CA GLU A 38 -11.96 -4.78 -2.66
C GLU A 38 -10.44 -4.65 -2.64
N VAL A 39 -9.70 -5.77 -2.51
CA VAL A 39 -8.22 -5.78 -2.59
C VAL A 39 -7.73 -5.18 -3.92
N ALA A 40 -8.38 -5.51 -5.04
CA ALA A 40 -8.02 -4.94 -6.35
C ALA A 40 -8.30 -3.42 -6.42
N THR A 41 -9.45 -2.97 -5.90
CA THR A 41 -9.82 -1.55 -5.83
C THR A 41 -8.85 -0.78 -4.93
N PHE A 42 -8.52 -1.35 -3.77
CA PHE A 42 -7.55 -0.83 -2.81
C PHE A 42 -6.13 -0.74 -3.39
N THR A 43 -5.71 -1.73 -4.18
CA THR A 43 -4.46 -1.69 -4.96
C THR A 43 -4.45 -0.49 -5.91
N CYS A 44 -5.55 -0.28 -6.65
CA CYS A 44 -5.63 0.82 -7.61
C CYS A 44 -5.58 2.20 -6.93
N ASN A 45 -6.22 2.36 -5.78
CA ASN A 45 -6.12 3.59 -4.97
C ASN A 45 -4.70 3.78 -4.40
N THR A 46 -4.09 2.72 -3.87
CA THR A 46 -2.68 2.72 -3.38
C THR A 46 -1.71 3.24 -4.45
N ILE A 47 -1.90 2.83 -5.71
CA ILE A 47 -1.11 3.30 -6.86
C ILE A 47 -1.45 4.75 -7.20
N LYS A 48 -2.75 5.11 -7.23
CA LYS A 48 -3.22 6.46 -7.52
C LYS A 48 -2.62 7.50 -6.55
N GLU A 49 -2.54 7.14 -5.27
CA GLU A 49 -2.03 7.94 -4.15
C GLU A 49 -0.50 7.86 -3.98
N ALA A 50 0.20 7.04 -4.77
CA ALA A 50 1.64 6.74 -4.60
C ALA A 50 2.00 6.22 -3.18
N ASN A 51 1.09 5.50 -2.53
CA ASN A 51 1.24 5.06 -1.14
C ASN A 51 2.18 3.83 -1.03
N LEU A 52 3.48 4.12 -0.94
CA LEU A 52 4.55 3.12 -0.87
C LEU A 52 4.48 2.25 0.39
N GLU A 53 4.15 2.83 1.54
CA GLU A 53 4.05 2.08 2.80
C GLU A 53 2.96 1.01 2.72
N GLN A 54 1.82 1.37 2.15
CA GLN A 54 0.71 0.46 1.94
C GLN A 54 1.01 -0.61 0.88
N ALA A 55 1.65 -0.25 -0.24
CA ALA A 55 2.01 -1.20 -1.29
C ALA A 55 2.99 -2.27 -0.80
N LYS A 56 3.98 -1.88 0.01
CA LYS A 56 5.01 -2.76 0.58
C LYS A 56 4.45 -3.96 1.36
N ILE A 57 3.21 -3.88 1.83
CA ILE A 57 2.55 -4.94 2.61
C ILE A 57 2.09 -6.11 1.72
N PHE A 58 1.61 -5.85 0.49
CA PHE A 58 0.90 -6.86 -0.32
C PHE A 58 1.29 -6.91 -1.81
N PHE A 59 2.15 -6.01 -2.30
CA PHE A 59 2.69 -6.11 -3.66
C PHE A 59 3.69 -7.28 -3.75
N GLU A 60 3.80 -7.88 -4.92
CA GLU A 60 4.96 -8.72 -5.27
C GLU A 60 6.24 -7.86 -5.23
N LYS A 61 7.35 -8.42 -4.72
CA LYS A 61 8.57 -7.69 -4.37
C LYS A 61 9.25 -6.99 -5.55
N SER A 62 9.24 -7.58 -6.74
CA SER A 62 9.81 -6.93 -7.93
C SER A 62 8.98 -5.72 -8.35
N GLN A 63 7.65 -5.89 -8.40
CA GLN A 63 6.74 -4.80 -8.79
C GLN A 63 6.63 -3.70 -7.74
N TYR A 64 6.86 -3.99 -6.46
CA TYR A 64 7.06 -2.97 -5.43
C TYR A 64 8.31 -2.11 -5.73
N ALA A 65 9.43 -2.71 -6.11
CA ALA A 65 10.67 -1.99 -6.40
C ALA A 65 10.55 -1.09 -7.65
N ASP A 66 9.86 -1.56 -8.70
CA ASP A 66 9.56 -0.74 -9.88
C ASP A 66 8.58 0.40 -9.54
N PHE A 67 7.51 0.14 -8.77
CA PHE A 67 6.57 1.17 -8.31
C PHE A 67 7.25 2.24 -7.43
N GLU A 68 8.11 1.85 -6.48
CA GLU A 68 8.91 2.76 -5.66
C GLU A 68 9.84 3.64 -6.51
N LYS A 69 10.45 3.06 -7.55
CA LYS A 69 11.35 3.77 -8.47
C LYS A 69 10.60 4.76 -9.37
N GLU A 70 9.48 4.36 -9.97
CA GLU A 70 8.71 5.19 -10.91
C GLU A 70 8.06 6.39 -10.21
N SER A 71 7.31 6.14 -9.13
CA SER A 71 6.62 7.18 -8.36
C SER A 71 7.56 8.21 -7.74
N LYS A 72 8.78 7.81 -7.34
CA LYS A 72 9.82 8.74 -6.84
C LYS A 72 10.56 9.49 -7.93
N LYS A 73 10.77 8.90 -9.10
CA LYS A 73 11.57 9.51 -10.18
C LYS A 73 10.86 10.70 -10.83
N GLU A 74 9.54 10.62 -10.99
CA GLU A 74 8.76 11.64 -11.70
C GLU A 74 7.40 11.88 -11.01
N ALA A 75 7.42 12.44 -9.79
CA ALA A 75 6.21 12.66 -9.00
C ALA A 75 5.14 13.51 -9.72
N ASP A 76 5.54 14.52 -10.51
CA ASP A 76 4.60 15.34 -11.30
C ASP A 76 3.98 14.55 -12.46
N THR A 77 4.79 13.80 -13.21
CA THR A 77 4.32 12.90 -14.28
C THR A 77 3.38 11.83 -13.69
N TRP A 78 3.72 11.30 -12.50
CA TRP A 78 2.90 10.34 -11.77
C TRP A 78 1.54 10.95 -11.42
N ALA A 79 1.51 12.11 -10.76
CA ALA A 79 0.26 12.79 -10.39
C ALA A 79 -0.62 13.12 -11.60
N GLN A 80 -0.04 13.54 -12.73
CA GLN A 80 -0.77 13.79 -13.98
C GLN A 80 -1.39 12.50 -14.53
N ASN A 81 -0.62 11.40 -14.59
CA ASN A 81 -1.10 10.09 -15.03
C ASN A 81 -2.20 9.55 -14.11
N THR A 82 -2.03 9.63 -12.79
CA THR A 82 -2.96 9.04 -11.82
C THR A 82 -4.21 9.87 -11.57
N THR A 83 -4.18 11.20 -11.77
CA THR A 83 -5.34 12.10 -11.62
C THR A 83 -6.58 11.54 -12.32
N SER A 84 -6.41 11.05 -13.54
CA SER A 84 -7.52 10.56 -14.37
C SER A 84 -7.87 9.07 -14.20
N MET A 85 -7.28 8.38 -13.21
CA MET A 85 -7.60 6.99 -12.88
C MET A 85 -8.99 6.85 -12.22
N ASN A 86 -9.74 5.85 -12.67
CA ASN A 86 -11.02 5.42 -12.13
C ASN A 86 -10.88 3.94 -11.70
N CYS A 87 -10.73 3.74 -10.39
CA CYS A 87 -10.49 2.45 -9.76
C CYS A 87 -11.75 1.57 -9.58
N THR A 88 -12.87 1.94 -10.19
CA THR A 88 -14.02 1.04 -10.32
C THR A 88 -13.66 -0.15 -11.20
N VAL A 89 -13.93 -1.37 -10.71
CA VAL A 89 -13.77 -2.61 -11.47
C VAL A 89 -14.73 -2.62 -12.66
N LYS A 90 -14.19 -2.74 -13.87
CA LYS A 90 -14.92 -2.88 -15.13
C LYS A 90 -15.26 -4.34 -15.45
N SER A 91 -14.36 -5.27 -15.10
CA SER A 91 -14.59 -6.71 -15.22
C SER A 91 -13.60 -7.51 -14.38
N SER A 92 -13.97 -8.74 -14.05
CA SER A 92 -13.10 -9.73 -13.42
C SER A 92 -12.97 -10.99 -14.30
N LYS A 93 -11.87 -11.73 -14.11
CA LYS A 93 -11.69 -13.09 -14.62
C LYS A 93 -10.94 -13.93 -13.59
N GLU A 94 -11.63 -14.92 -13.05
CA GLU A 94 -11.05 -15.91 -12.14
C GLU A 94 -10.22 -16.95 -12.91
N THR A 95 -9.19 -17.48 -12.24
CA THR A 95 -8.36 -18.60 -12.69
C THR A 95 -7.95 -19.43 -11.48
N LYS A 96 -7.47 -20.67 -11.70
CA LYS A 96 -6.97 -21.56 -10.65
C LYS A 96 -5.82 -21.00 -9.79
N SER A 97 -5.26 -19.83 -10.12
CA SER A 97 -4.07 -19.27 -9.46
C SER A 97 -4.14 -17.77 -9.15
N TYR A 98 -5.18 -17.06 -9.61
CA TYR A 98 -5.44 -15.64 -9.34
C TYR A 98 -6.81 -15.22 -9.89
N THR A 99 -7.38 -14.15 -9.33
CA THR A 99 -8.47 -13.39 -9.98
C THR A 99 -7.90 -12.09 -10.53
N ARG A 100 -8.09 -11.86 -11.84
CA ARG A 100 -7.65 -10.64 -12.52
C ARG A 100 -8.82 -9.67 -12.64
N PHE A 101 -8.61 -8.43 -12.24
CA PHE A 101 -9.56 -7.33 -12.32
C PHE A 101 -9.06 -6.28 -13.30
N LYS A 102 -9.93 -5.83 -14.21
CA LYS A 102 -9.70 -4.66 -15.08
C LYS A 102 -10.49 -3.47 -14.55
N PHE A 103 -9.97 -2.28 -14.72
CA PHE A 103 -10.61 -1.03 -14.26
C PHE A 103 -11.29 -0.28 -15.40
N ILE A 104 -12.07 0.76 -15.07
CA ILE A 104 -12.68 1.62 -16.08
C ILE A 104 -11.61 2.44 -16.82
N LYS A 105 -10.64 3.01 -16.09
CA LYS A 105 -9.52 3.78 -16.63
C LYS A 105 -8.35 3.80 -15.66
N GLY A 106 -7.11 3.65 -16.14
CA GLY A 106 -5.91 3.61 -15.31
C GLY A 106 -5.09 2.36 -15.59
N ILE A 107 -4.79 1.60 -14.54
CA ILE A 107 -4.06 0.32 -14.61
C ILE A 107 -4.81 -0.68 -15.50
N ASP A 108 -4.09 -1.36 -16.41
CA ASP A 108 -4.65 -2.35 -17.33
C ASP A 108 -5.34 -3.53 -16.61
N SER A 109 -4.64 -4.17 -15.67
CA SER A 109 -5.24 -5.09 -14.71
C SER A 109 -4.44 -5.27 -13.42
N VAL A 110 -5.15 -5.68 -12.38
CA VAL A 110 -4.62 -6.12 -11.08
C VAL A 110 -4.96 -7.60 -10.91
N LYS A 111 -3.96 -8.43 -10.58
CA LYS A 111 -4.08 -9.87 -10.35
C LYS A 111 -3.95 -10.13 -8.86
N VAL A 112 -5.04 -10.51 -8.21
CA VAL A 112 -5.07 -10.84 -6.78
C VAL A 112 -4.86 -12.35 -6.61
N LYS A 113 -3.84 -12.72 -5.83
CA LYS A 113 -3.52 -14.09 -5.40
C LYS A 113 -3.72 -14.20 -3.89
N LYS A 114 -3.97 -15.42 -3.39
CA LYS A 114 -3.84 -15.74 -1.96
C LYS A 114 -2.81 -16.86 -1.82
N ILE A 115 -1.75 -16.63 -1.05
CA ILE A 115 -0.65 -17.58 -0.79
C ILE A 115 -0.48 -17.66 0.73
N ASP A 116 -0.50 -18.87 1.28
CA ASP A 116 -0.40 -19.13 2.72
C ASP A 116 -1.36 -18.27 3.58
N GLY A 117 -2.60 -18.13 3.08
CA GLY A 117 -3.65 -17.32 3.69
C GLY A 117 -3.55 -15.80 3.45
N ASN A 118 -2.44 -15.30 2.90
CA ASN A 118 -2.17 -13.88 2.70
C ASN A 118 -2.41 -13.43 1.25
N TYR A 119 -2.97 -12.24 1.05
CA TYR A 119 -3.08 -11.68 -0.30
C TYR A 119 -1.73 -11.20 -0.84
N ILE A 120 -1.45 -11.52 -2.11
CA ILE A 120 -0.32 -10.98 -2.88
C ILE A 120 -0.86 -10.47 -4.22
N VAL A 121 -0.42 -9.29 -4.62
CA VAL A 121 -0.94 -8.59 -5.79
C VAL A 121 0.13 -8.37 -6.86
N LEU A 122 -0.24 -8.58 -8.12
CA LEU A 122 0.59 -8.31 -9.29
C LEU A 122 -0.14 -7.41 -10.29
N LEU A 123 0.60 -6.48 -10.90
CA LEU A 123 0.10 -5.56 -11.93
C LEU A 123 0.28 -6.14 -13.35
N GLY A 124 -0.42 -5.59 -14.36
CA GLY A 124 -0.25 -5.89 -15.80
C GLY A 124 -1.40 -6.66 -16.44
#